data_AF-A0A835Z9E1-F1
#
_entry.id   AF-A0A835Z9E1-F1
#
_cell.length_a   1.000
_cell.length_b   1.000
_cell.length_c   1.000
_cell.angle_alpha   90.00
_cell.angle_beta   90.00
_cell.angle_gamma   90.00
#
_symmetry.space_group_name_H-M   'P 1'
#
loop_
_entity.id
_entity.type
_entity.pdbx_description
1 polymer ?
#
loop_
_entity_poly.entity_id
_entity_poly.type
_entity_poly.pdbx_seq_one_letter_code
_entity_poly.pdbx_strand_id
1 'polypeptide(L)'
;MHLSCLCGSYVGSDLQHLCTEAATRAAMETAPAVLRRHFEAALAQGRPAALTAQSVGVREAPGVTLRDVHGCARQVAEVRAAVLTPLERPDLLRRLGIAAPGGVLLHGPSGCGKTLLARAVAGEAAHLANFIPVQCSELVDKVG
;
A
#
# COMPACT_ATOMS: atom_id res chain seq x y z
N MET A 1 -2.21 -22.87 7.74
CA MET A 1 -2.13 -21.52 7.13
C MET A 1 -2.61 -20.53 8.17
N HIS A 2 -1.69 -19.78 8.80
CA HIS A 2 -1.96 -18.91 9.94
C HIS A 2 -2.69 -17.63 9.50
N LEU A 3 -3.65 -17.15 10.31
CA LEU A 3 -4.34 -15.86 10.10
C LEU A 3 -3.39 -14.66 9.96
N SER A 4 -2.14 -14.78 10.41
CA SER A 4 -1.12 -13.73 10.36
C SER A 4 -0.84 -13.19 8.95
N CYS A 5 -1.02 -13.99 7.91
CA CYS A 5 -0.78 -13.55 6.52
C CYS A 5 -1.91 -12.67 5.96
N LEU A 6 -3.12 -12.71 6.55
CA LEU A 6 -4.27 -11.91 6.12
C LEU A 6 -4.34 -10.55 6.82
N CYS A 7 -3.58 -10.37 7.90
CA CYS A 7 -3.64 -9.17 8.75
C CYS A 7 -2.58 -8.11 8.42
N GLY A 8 -1.84 -8.22 7.30
CA GLY A 8 -0.78 -7.27 6.94
C GLY A 8 -1.25 -5.80 6.83
N SER A 9 -2.55 -5.58 6.64
CA SER A 9 -3.20 -4.28 6.55
C SER A 9 -4.16 -3.96 7.70
N TYR A 10 -4.23 -4.79 8.75
CA TYR A 10 -5.16 -4.61 9.88
C TYR A 10 -4.44 -3.88 11.03
N VAL A 11 -5.04 -2.80 11.54
CA VAL A 11 -4.59 -2.12 12.77
C VAL A 11 -5.30 -2.72 14.00
N GLY A 12 -4.81 -2.42 15.21
CA GLY A 12 -5.35 -2.98 16.46
C GLY A 12 -6.87 -2.83 16.63
N SER A 13 -7.44 -1.73 16.13
CA SER A 13 -8.89 -1.49 16.08
C SER A 13 -9.64 -2.47 15.15
N ASP A 14 -9.01 -2.88 14.07
CA ASP A 14 -9.58 -3.83 13.11
C ASP A 14 -9.61 -5.25 13.68
N LEU A 15 -8.58 -5.60 14.45
CA LEU A 15 -8.54 -6.87 15.17
C LEU A 15 -9.65 -6.94 16.23
N GLN A 16 -9.91 -5.83 16.94
CA GLN A 16 -11.03 -5.77 17.89
C GLN A 16 -12.39 -5.91 17.17
N HIS A 17 -12.60 -5.23 16.03
CA HIS A 17 -13.81 -5.39 15.24
C HIS A 17 -13.97 -6.81 14.72
N LEU A 18 -12.90 -7.40 14.18
CA LEU A 18 -12.91 -8.76 13.66
C LEU A 18 -13.27 -9.78 14.75
N CYS A 19 -12.69 -9.65 15.94
CA CYS A 19 -13.01 -10.51 17.09
C CYS A 19 -14.45 -10.33 17.55
N THR A 20 -14.94 -9.09 17.59
CA THR A 20 -16.33 -8.79 17.98
C THR A 20 -17.32 -9.38 16.99
N GLU A 21 -17.03 -9.27 15.69
CA GLU A 21 -17.90 -9.79 14.64
C GLU A 21 -17.85 -11.32 14.50
N ALA A 22 -16.68 -11.93 14.71
CA ALA A 22 -16.58 -13.39 14.81
C ALA A 22 -17.36 -13.93 16.03
N ALA A 23 -17.38 -13.18 17.14
CA ALA A 23 -18.14 -13.53 18.34
C ALA A 23 -19.66 -13.38 18.15
N THR A 24 -20.13 -12.31 17.50
CA THR A 24 -21.57 -12.14 17.22
C THR A 24 -22.08 -13.24 16.28
N ARG A 25 -21.30 -13.64 15.27
CA ARG A 25 -21.67 -14.77 14.40
C ARG A 25 -21.71 -16.10 15.13
N ALA A 26 -20.73 -16.36 16.00
CA ALA A 26 -20.75 -17.54 16.84
C ALA A 26 -22.02 -17.60 17.70
N ALA A 27 -22.44 -16.45 18.24
CA ALA A 27 -23.66 -16.33 19.02
C ALA A 27 -24.93 -16.54 18.18
N MET A 28 -25.00 -16.00 16.95
CA MET A 28 -26.14 -16.20 16.03
C MET A 28 -26.27 -17.66 15.59
N GLU A 29 -25.15 -18.36 15.41
CA GLU A 29 -25.13 -19.80 15.09
C GLU A 29 -25.29 -20.69 16.33
N THR A 30 -25.45 -20.11 17.53
CA THR A 30 -25.49 -20.85 18.81
C THR A 30 -24.30 -21.81 18.98
N ALA A 31 -23.14 -21.41 18.46
CA ALA A 31 -21.94 -22.23 18.51
C ALA A 31 -21.32 -22.20 19.91
N PRO A 32 -20.80 -23.34 20.42
CA PRO A 32 -20.22 -23.44 21.76
C PRO A 32 -18.90 -22.69 21.92
N ALA A 33 -18.27 -22.28 20.80
CA ALA A 33 -17.04 -21.52 20.78
C ALA A 33 -16.91 -20.74 19.46
N VAL A 34 -16.09 -19.68 19.48
CA VAL A 34 -15.69 -18.98 18.26
C VAL A 34 -14.73 -19.88 17.49
N LEU A 35 -15.17 -20.38 16.34
CA LEU A 35 -14.39 -21.27 15.48
C LEU A 35 -13.79 -20.48 14.32
N ARG A 36 -12.76 -21.07 13.71
CA ARG A 36 -12.06 -20.49 12.55
C ARG A 36 -13.02 -20.05 11.43
N ARG A 37 -14.08 -20.81 11.17
CA ARG A 37 -15.09 -20.48 10.16
C ARG A 37 -15.80 -19.14 10.42
N HIS A 38 -15.97 -18.73 11.68
CA HIS A 38 -16.61 -17.45 12.02
C HIS A 38 -15.65 -16.29 11.73
N PHE A 39 -14.36 -16.48 11.97
CA PHE A 39 -13.32 -15.52 11.57
C PHE A 39 -13.20 -15.42 10.05
N GLU A 40 -13.25 -16.53 9.33
CA GLU A 40 -13.23 -16.54 7.85
C GLU A 40 -14.47 -15.83 7.27
N ALA A 41 -15.65 -16.03 7.86
CA ALA A 41 -16.87 -15.33 7.48
C ALA A 41 -16.85 -13.84 7.84
N ALA A 42 -16.27 -13.47 8.99
CA ALA A 42 -16.10 -12.08 9.39
C ALA A 42 -15.06 -11.35 8.51
N LEU A 43 -13.98 -12.02 8.09
CA LEU A 43 -13.02 -11.50 7.12
C LEU A 43 -13.63 -11.31 5.73
N ALA A 44 -14.57 -12.16 5.33
CA ALA A 44 -15.25 -12.04 4.04
C ALA A 44 -16.19 -10.82 3.94
N GLN A 45 -16.66 -10.29 5.07
CA GLN A 45 -17.59 -9.15 5.12
C GLN A 45 -16.97 -7.86 5.68
N GLY A 46 -16.02 -7.99 6.62
CA GLY A 46 -15.34 -6.86 7.25
C GLY A 46 -14.20 -6.35 6.39
N ARG A 47 -14.42 -5.22 5.70
CA ARG A 47 -13.30 -4.42 5.17
C ARG A 47 -12.51 -3.87 6.36
N PRO A 48 -11.17 -4.04 6.44
CA PRO A 48 -10.36 -3.43 7.49
C PRO A 48 -10.57 -1.92 7.51
N ALA A 49 -10.49 -1.27 8.68
CA ALA A 49 -10.65 0.17 8.74
C ALA A 49 -9.51 0.93 8.03
N ALA A 50 -8.36 0.27 7.82
CA ALA A 50 -7.34 0.73 6.89
C ALA A 50 -7.86 0.96 5.45
N LEU A 51 -8.96 0.28 5.06
CA LEU A 51 -9.67 0.50 3.79
C LEU A 51 -10.91 1.39 3.93
N THR A 52 -11.42 1.65 5.14
CA THR A 52 -12.49 2.67 5.38
C THR A 52 -11.95 4.07 5.61
N ALA A 53 -10.62 4.26 5.62
CA ALA A 53 -10.01 5.55 5.28
C ALA A 53 -10.23 5.87 3.79
N GLN A 54 -11.48 5.93 3.36
CA GLN A 54 -11.96 6.62 2.18
C GLN A 54 -11.75 8.13 2.38
N SER A 55 -10.50 8.58 2.37
CA SER A 55 -10.21 10.02 2.31
C SER A 55 -8.91 10.38 1.61
N VAL A 56 -7.98 9.45 1.39
CA VAL A 56 -6.84 9.64 0.48
C VAL A 56 -6.60 8.33 -0.24
N GLY A 57 -6.75 8.33 -1.57
CA GLY A 57 -6.93 7.12 -2.35
C GLY A 57 -5.77 6.14 -2.27
N VAL A 58 -5.82 5.18 -1.35
CA VAL A 58 -5.07 3.92 -1.44
C VAL A 58 -5.69 3.13 -2.60
N ARG A 59 -5.43 3.57 -3.84
CA ARG A 59 -5.60 2.70 -5.00
C ARG A 59 -4.53 1.63 -4.88
N GLU A 60 -4.93 0.37 -5.06
CA GLU A 60 -4.01 -0.77 -5.14
C GLU A 60 -2.79 -0.37 -5.96
N ALA A 61 -1.60 -0.78 -5.48
CA ALA A 61 -0.37 -0.52 -6.18
C ALA A 61 -0.55 -0.90 -7.66
N PRO A 62 -0.15 -0.04 -8.61
CA PRO A 62 -0.38 -0.31 -10.02
C PRO A 62 0.17 -1.69 -10.37
N GLY A 63 -0.60 -2.52 -11.08
CA GLY A 63 -0.11 -3.78 -11.65
C GLY A 63 0.93 -3.60 -12.77
N VAL A 64 1.55 -2.41 -12.83
CA VAL A 64 2.58 -2.01 -13.77
C VAL A 64 3.90 -2.07 -13.01
N THR A 65 4.89 -2.70 -13.61
CA THR A 65 6.24 -2.86 -13.07
C THR A 65 7.24 -2.09 -13.91
N LEU A 66 8.47 -1.91 -13.41
CA LEU A 66 9.54 -1.31 -14.21
C LEU A 66 9.83 -2.05 -15.52
N ARG A 67 9.46 -3.33 -15.62
CA ARG A 67 9.60 -4.14 -16.85
C ARG A 67 8.71 -3.64 -17.97
N ASP A 68 7.61 -2.99 -17.63
CA ASP A 68 6.64 -2.43 -18.58
C ASP A 68 7.08 -1.05 -19.09
N VAL A 69 8.15 -0.47 -18.51
CA VAL A 69 8.72 0.82 -18.93
C VAL A 69 9.84 0.59 -19.96
N HIS A 70 9.59 0.96 -21.22
CA HIS A 70 10.59 0.88 -22.29
C HIS A 70 11.16 2.27 -22.65
N GLY A 71 12.43 2.32 -23.06
CA GLY A 71 13.06 3.53 -23.61
C GLY A 71 13.55 4.57 -22.58
N CYS A 72 13.42 4.30 -21.28
CA CYS A 72 13.82 5.23 -20.21
C CYS A 72 14.79 4.61 -19.19
N ALA A 73 15.70 3.74 -19.63
CA ALA A 73 16.56 2.95 -18.76
C ALA A 73 17.41 3.80 -17.79
N ARG A 74 17.92 4.95 -18.26
CA ARG A 74 18.71 5.87 -17.41
C ARG A 74 17.86 6.47 -16.30
N GLN A 75 16.69 7.02 -16.65
CA GLN A 75 15.78 7.63 -15.69
C GLN A 75 15.27 6.59 -14.68
N VAL A 76 14.98 5.38 -15.14
CA VAL A 76 14.61 4.25 -14.28
C VAL A 76 15.71 3.96 -13.25
N ALA A 77 16.98 3.91 -13.68
CA ALA A 77 18.10 3.66 -12.79
C ALA A 77 18.26 4.75 -11.72
N GLU A 78 18.13 6.02 -12.12
CA GLU A 78 18.21 7.17 -11.21
C GLU A 78 17.07 7.14 -10.17
N VAL A 79 15.83 6.89 -10.60
CA VAL A 79 14.67 6.80 -9.68
C VAL A 79 14.79 5.58 -8.76
N ARG A 80 15.27 4.43 -9.26
CA ARG A 80 15.49 3.21 -8.45
C ARG A 80 16.55 3.42 -7.38
N ALA A 81 17.65 4.11 -7.71
CA ALA A 81 18.67 4.48 -6.75
C ALA A 81 18.14 5.45 -5.68
N ALA A 82 17.29 6.40 -6.09
CA ALA A 82 16.74 7.41 -5.19
C ALA A 82 15.57 6.90 -4.32
N VAL A 83 14.74 5.98 -4.80
CA VAL A 83 13.50 5.58 -4.11
C VAL A 83 13.57 4.15 -3.58
N LEU A 84 13.96 3.19 -4.41
CA LEU A 84 13.90 1.78 -4.05
C LEU A 84 15.08 1.35 -3.18
N THR A 85 16.30 1.80 -3.50
CA THR A 85 17.50 1.43 -2.74
C THR A 85 17.40 1.81 -1.24
N PRO A 86 16.89 3.01 -0.88
CA PRO A 86 16.67 3.36 0.52
C PRO A 86 15.60 2.53 1.23
N LEU A 87 14.56 2.10 0.49
CA LEU A 87 13.50 1.26 1.04
C LEU A 87 13.98 -0.19 1.24
N GLU A 88 14.78 -0.73 0.32
CA GLU A 88 15.32 -2.08 0.42
C GLU A 88 16.42 -2.20 1.50
N ARG A 89 17.30 -1.20 1.63
CA ARG A 89 18.52 -1.28 2.46
C ARG A 89 18.73 -0.02 3.33
N PRO A 90 17.82 0.28 4.27
CA PRO A 90 17.92 1.47 5.12
C PRO A 90 19.20 1.51 5.98
N ASP A 91 19.70 0.35 6.40
CA ASP A 91 20.89 0.25 7.26
C ASP A 91 22.18 0.70 6.55
N LEU A 92 22.26 0.53 5.22
CA LEU A 92 23.39 1.03 4.47
C LEU A 92 23.43 2.55 4.43
N LEU A 93 22.29 3.22 4.25
CA LEU A 93 22.24 4.68 4.24
C LEU A 93 22.63 5.25 5.60
N ARG A 94 22.15 4.63 6.69
CA ARG A 94 22.54 5.02 8.06
C ARG A 94 24.04 4.89 8.29
N ARG A 95 24.65 3.78 7.86
CA ARG A 95 26.09 3.55 8.00
C ARG A 95 26.94 4.50 7.17
N LEU A 96 26.43 4.94 6.02
CA LEU A 96 27.10 5.89 5.13
C LEU A 96 26.83 7.36 5.53
N GLY A 97 26.00 7.61 6.55
CA GLY A 97 25.62 8.97 6.95
C GLY A 97 24.80 9.73 5.90
N ILE A 98 24.21 9.02 4.94
CA ILE A 98 23.43 9.62 3.85
C ILE A 98 22.01 9.84 4.36
N ALA A 99 21.56 11.09 4.37
CA ALA A 99 20.18 11.44 4.68
C ALA A 99 19.21 10.84 3.64
N ALA A 100 18.01 10.47 4.08
CA ALA A 100 16.98 9.97 3.16
C ALA A 100 16.76 10.99 2.02
N PRO A 101 16.73 10.54 0.75
CA PRO A 101 16.65 11.45 -0.39
C PRO A 101 15.36 12.28 -0.34
N GLY A 102 15.48 13.58 -0.60
CA GLY A 102 14.43 14.61 -0.43
C GLY A 102 13.25 14.56 -1.42
N GLY A 103 13.00 13.42 -2.05
CA GLY A 103 11.97 13.25 -3.07
C GLY A 103 12.49 13.36 -4.50
N VAL A 104 11.68 12.88 -5.45
CA VAL A 104 12.01 12.84 -6.89
C VAL A 104 10.94 13.61 -7.66
N LEU A 105 11.36 14.53 -8.53
CA LEU A 105 10.48 15.26 -9.44
C LEU A 105 10.65 14.76 -10.86
N LEU A 106 9.58 14.19 -11.44
CA LEU A 106 9.56 13.79 -12.86
C LEU A 106 8.94 14.90 -13.70
N HIS A 107 9.75 15.56 -14.55
CA HIS A 107 9.28 16.65 -15.41
C HIS A 107 9.63 16.43 -16.89
N GLY A 108 8.87 17.03 -17.80
CA GLY A 108 9.11 17.02 -19.24
C GLY A 108 7.83 17.05 -20.09
N PRO A 109 7.95 16.94 -21.43
CA PRO A 109 6.80 17.02 -22.34
C PRO A 109 5.79 15.88 -22.12
N SER A 110 4.51 16.11 -22.48
CA SER A 110 3.49 15.07 -22.40
C SER A 110 3.86 13.88 -23.30
N GLY A 111 3.44 12.67 -22.91
CA GLY A 111 3.68 11.45 -23.69
C GLY A 111 5.01 10.71 -23.40
N CYS A 112 5.97 11.26 -22.66
CA CYS A 112 7.22 10.53 -22.33
C CYS A 112 7.11 9.57 -21.13
N GLY A 113 5.93 9.03 -20.84
CA GLY A 113 5.77 7.98 -19.83
C GLY A 113 6.07 8.35 -18.37
N LYS A 114 6.14 9.64 -17.99
CA LYS A 114 6.44 10.07 -16.60
C LYS A 114 5.50 9.48 -15.55
N THR A 115 4.19 9.58 -15.78
CA THR A 115 3.17 9.02 -14.89
C THR A 115 3.24 7.49 -14.86
N LEU A 116 3.60 6.87 -15.99
CA LEU A 116 3.77 5.42 -16.09
C LEU A 116 5.00 4.98 -15.29
N LEU A 117 6.12 5.69 -15.38
CA LEU A 117 7.32 5.46 -14.60
C LEU A 117 7.05 5.58 -13.08
N ALA A 118 6.36 6.63 -12.66
CA ALA A 118 5.98 6.79 -11.25
C ALA A 118 5.12 5.61 -10.74
N ARG A 119 4.16 5.17 -11.55
CA ARG A 119 3.32 4.00 -11.25
C ARG A 119 4.10 2.69 -11.22
N ALA A 120 5.03 2.51 -12.15
CA ALA A 120 5.87 1.33 -12.25
C ALA A 120 6.78 1.17 -11.03
N VAL A 121 7.37 2.27 -10.55
CA VAL A 121 8.18 2.31 -9.33
C VAL A 121 7.32 2.01 -8.10
N ALA A 122 6.10 2.55 -8.06
CA ALA A 122 5.15 2.26 -6.99
C ALA A 122 4.72 0.78 -6.94
N GLY A 123 4.51 0.17 -8.11
CA GLY A 123 4.20 -1.26 -8.22
C GLY A 123 5.35 -2.14 -7.71
N GLU A 124 6.59 -1.77 -8.02
CA GLU A 124 7.77 -2.49 -7.53
C GLU A 124 8.01 -2.30 -6.02
N ALA A 125 7.70 -1.11 -5.50
CA ALA A 125 7.79 -0.79 -4.07
C ALA A 125 6.59 -1.30 -3.24
N ALA A 126 5.56 -1.86 -3.86
CA ALA A 126 4.29 -2.20 -3.22
C ALA A 126 4.43 -3.16 -2.02
N HIS A 127 5.46 -4.01 -2.04
CA HIS A 127 5.75 -4.95 -0.95
C HIS A 127 6.60 -4.34 0.17
N LEU A 128 7.20 -3.18 -0.06
CA LEU A 128 8.12 -2.50 0.86
C LEU A 128 7.48 -1.28 1.53
N ALA A 129 6.55 -0.60 0.87
CA ALA A 129 5.93 0.62 1.36
C ALA A 129 4.52 0.82 0.80
N ASN A 130 3.71 1.59 1.54
CA ASN A 130 2.40 2.02 1.08
C ASN A 130 2.52 3.09 0.00
N PHE A 131 1.72 2.96 -1.06
CA PHE A 131 1.63 3.94 -2.13
C PHE A 131 0.35 4.77 -2.00
N ILE A 132 0.50 6.09 -2.02
CA ILE A 132 -0.61 7.05 -1.94
C ILE A 132 -0.55 7.95 -3.18
N PRO A 133 -1.28 7.60 -4.26
CA PRO A 133 -1.45 8.49 -5.40
C PRO A 133 -2.29 9.69 -4.99
N VAL A 134 -1.76 10.90 -5.22
CA VAL A 134 -2.48 12.15 -5.03
C VAL A 134 -2.46 12.91 -6.35
N GLN A 135 -3.63 13.20 -6.89
CA GLN A 135 -3.75 14.06 -8.06
C GLN A 135 -4.07 15.49 -7.61
N CYS A 136 -3.36 16.50 -8.12
CA CYS A 136 -3.55 17.88 -7.68
C CYS A 136 -5.01 18.38 -7.82
N SER A 137 -5.76 17.91 -8.82
CA SER A 137 -7.18 18.26 -8.95
C SER A 137 -8.02 17.80 -7.75
N GLU A 138 -7.71 16.63 -7.16
CA GLU A 138 -8.45 16.08 -6.02
C GLU A 138 -8.21 16.86 -4.72
N LEU A 139 -7.09 17.61 -4.63
CA LEU A 139 -6.78 18.41 -3.45
C LEU A 139 -7.59 19.71 -3.39
N VAL A 140 -8.04 20.21 -4.54
CA VAL A 140 -8.72 21.52 -4.63
C VAL A 140 -10.22 21.38 -4.30
N ASP A 141 -10.83 20.22 -4.60
CA ASP A 141 -12.27 20.01 -4.45
C ASP A 141 -12.76 19.85 -3.00
N LYS A 142 -11.86 19.68 -2.03
CA LYS A 142 -12.20 19.47 -0.59
C LYS A 142 -12.03 20.71 0.30
N VAL A 143 -11.65 21.86 -0.27
CA VAL A 143 -11.43 23.12 0.46
C VAL A 143 -12.52 24.16 0.15
N GLY A 144 -13.59 23.76 -0.56
CA GLY A 144 -14.77 24.57 -0.85
C GLY A 144 -15.95 24.27 0.06
#